data_AF-A0A0Q5QJD4-F1
#
_entry.id   AF-A0A0Q5QJD4-F1
#
_cell.length_a   1.000
_cell.length_b   1.000
_cell.length_c   1.000
_cell.angle_alpha   90.00
_cell.angle_beta   90.00
_cell.angle_gamma   90.00
#
_symmetry.space_group_name_H-M   'P 1'
#
loop_
_entity.id
_entity.type
_entity.pdbx_description
1 polymer ?
#
loop_
_entity_poly.entity_id
_entity_poly.type
_entity_poly.pdbx_seq_one_letter_code
_entity_poly.pdbx_strand_id
1 'polypeptide(L)'
;MKGIFTIILLFIIQVFSAQEKDYAYANGVFRFEENKAQKVFTDWTRVRQSPSVDAQILDSLQTNQQVLIIKQDETILKLGERIANWYKISYQKDDKTSEGYVWGGNLCVGYRNKNGYDFLFGLTKTVNKKDKQYPEIIINQNIAAVKVVEGNMLIDEASFETGSGESLSYGTFNIESNHKLQNVELTLKAMVSGEACGIAGYDQYVLFKDKKLIALPQLMNVGDADVYYHTEEFIFPNDKGGVPNAFIFKMEEMEKDDKDREKKKKASKTYLWNGNSYKLN
;
A
#
# COMPACT_ATOMS: atom_id res chain seq x y z
N MET A 1 19.31 30.02 -56.09
CA MET A 1 18.17 29.18 -55.65
C MET A 1 18.55 27.79 -55.10
N LYS A 2 19.83 27.42 -54.94
CA LYS A 2 20.23 26.12 -54.37
C LYS A 2 20.55 26.14 -52.86
N GLY A 3 20.68 27.33 -52.24
CA GLY A 3 21.00 27.45 -50.81
C GLY A 3 19.80 27.50 -49.87
N ILE A 4 18.59 27.76 -50.38
CA ILE A 4 17.38 27.91 -49.55
C ILE A 4 16.76 26.53 -49.23
N PHE A 5 16.88 25.56 -50.14
CA PHE A 5 16.36 24.21 -49.92
C PHE A 5 17.12 23.41 -48.85
N THR A 6 18.42 23.69 -48.64
CA THR A 6 19.23 23.00 -47.63
C THR A 6 18.91 23.44 -46.21
N ILE A 7 18.47 24.70 -46.02
CA ILE A 7 18.12 25.24 -44.69
C ILE A 7 16.76 24.69 -44.22
N ILE A 8 15.82 24.48 -45.14
CA ILE A 8 14.49 23.91 -44.83
C ILE A 8 14.60 22.43 -44.43
N LEU A 9 15.54 21.67 -45.01
CA LEU A 9 15.74 20.26 -44.67
C LEU A 9 16.40 20.07 -43.30
N LEU A 10 17.18 21.05 -42.81
CA LEU A 10 17.82 21.01 -41.49
C LEU A 10 16.85 21.35 -40.34
N PHE A 11 15.77 22.09 -40.60
CA PHE A 11 14.77 22.42 -39.58
C PHE A 11 13.75 21.32 -39.32
N ILE A 12 13.59 20.34 -40.22
CA ILE A 12 12.65 19.22 -40.03
C ILE A 12 13.24 18.14 -39.08
N ILE A 13 14.55 18.11 -38.86
CA ILE A 13 15.22 17.07 -38.06
C ILE A 13 15.12 17.35 -36.54
N GLN A 14 14.69 18.54 -36.12
CA GLN A 14 14.71 18.93 -34.69
C GLN A 14 13.40 18.71 -33.91
N VAL A 15 12.37 18.08 -34.50
CA VAL A 15 11.07 17.87 -33.81
C VAL A 15 10.87 16.44 -33.31
N PHE A 16 11.88 15.58 -33.39
CA PHE A 16 11.91 14.37 -32.56
C PHE A 16 12.39 14.76 -31.16
N SER A 17 11.50 15.35 -30.36
CA SER A 17 11.58 15.16 -28.92
C SER A 17 11.45 13.65 -28.70
N ALA A 18 12.58 12.98 -28.49
CA ALA A 18 12.59 11.74 -27.76
C ALA A 18 12.06 12.11 -26.36
N GLN A 19 10.73 12.05 -26.18
CA GLN A 19 10.19 11.87 -24.85
C GLN A 19 10.86 10.60 -24.37
N GLU A 20 11.77 10.73 -23.38
CA GLU A 20 12.11 9.59 -22.55
C GLU A 20 10.77 9.01 -22.14
N LYS A 21 10.42 7.86 -22.71
CA LYS A 21 9.39 7.01 -22.14
C LYS A 21 9.96 6.66 -20.78
N ASP A 22 9.57 7.43 -19.79
CA ASP A 22 9.75 7.09 -18.39
C ASP A 22 9.15 5.69 -18.30
N TYR A 23 10.01 4.66 -18.22
CA TYR A 23 9.58 3.28 -18.18
C TYR A 23 8.97 3.06 -16.80
N ALA A 24 7.76 3.57 -16.62
CA ALA A 24 7.02 3.48 -15.38
C ALA A 24 6.53 2.04 -15.27
N TYR A 25 7.24 1.22 -14.51
CA TYR A 25 6.75 -0.09 -14.11
C TYR A 25 5.65 0.10 -13.07
N ALA A 26 4.57 -0.67 -13.20
CA ALA A 26 3.55 -0.71 -12.17
C ALA A 26 4.14 -1.20 -10.84
N ASN A 27 3.73 -0.56 -9.74
CA ASN A 27 4.07 -1.01 -8.40
C ASN A 27 3.55 -2.44 -8.20
N GLY A 28 4.37 -3.32 -7.63
CA GLY A 28 4.03 -4.74 -7.55
C GLY A 28 2.86 -5.05 -6.62
N VAL A 29 2.53 -4.17 -5.65
CA VAL A 29 1.28 -4.25 -4.86
C VAL A 29 0.00 -4.21 -5.70
N PHE A 30 0.07 -3.74 -6.95
CA PHE A 30 -1.07 -3.69 -7.88
C PHE A 30 -0.97 -4.73 -9.00
N ARG A 31 -0.15 -5.77 -8.83
CA ARG A 31 -0.12 -6.93 -9.73
C ARG A 31 -1.18 -7.94 -9.31
N PHE A 32 -2.13 -8.17 -10.19
CA PHE A 32 -3.22 -9.11 -9.96
C PHE A 32 -3.19 -10.23 -11.00
N GLU A 33 -3.38 -11.46 -10.53
CA GLU A 33 -3.41 -12.64 -11.39
C GLU A 33 -4.69 -12.69 -12.21
N GLU A 34 -4.57 -13.05 -13.49
CA GLU A 34 -5.72 -13.34 -14.34
C GLU A 34 -6.52 -14.53 -13.80
N ASN A 35 -7.83 -14.50 -14.01
CA ASN A 35 -8.79 -15.48 -13.52
C ASN A 35 -8.89 -15.60 -11.99
N LYS A 36 -8.41 -14.59 -11.25
CA LYS A 36 -8.61 -14.47 -9.80
C LYS A 36 -9.62 -13.37 -9.47
N ALA A 37 -10.38 -13.62 -8.39
CA ALA A 37 -11.27 -12.63 -7.84
C ALA A 37 -10.49 -11.56 -7.07
N GLN A 38 -10.89 -10.31 -7.26
CA GLN A 38 -10.38 -9.15 -6.55
C GLN A 38 -11.55 -8.29 -6.07
N LYS A 39 -11.30 -7.38 -5.12
CA LYS A 39 -12.32 -6.48 -4.58
C LYS A 39 -11.98 -5.02 -4.82
N VAL A 40 -13.00 -4.21 -5.04
CA VAL A 40 -12.88 -2.75 -5.09
C VAL A 40 -12.54 -2.23 -3.70
N PHE A 41 -11.44 -1.47 -3.60
CA PHE A 41 -11.00 -0.87 -2.35
C PHE A 41 -11.55 0.54 -2.15
N THR A 42 -11.53 1.35 -3.20
CA THR A 42 -12.05 2.73 -3.17
C THR A 42 -13.55 2.73 -2.88
N ASP A 43 -14.09 3.86 -2.43
CA ASP A 43 -15.53 3.97 -2.15
C ASP A 43 -16.36 3.65 -3.40
N TRP A 44 -15.85 4.12 -4.55
CA TRP A 44 -16.36 3.80 -5.87
C TRP A 44 -15.21 3.68 -6.86
N THR A 45 -15.38 2.83 -7.87
CA THR A 45 -14.52 2.81 -9.06
C THR A 45 -15.38 2.86 -10.32
N ARG A 46 -14.91 3.60 -11.32
CA ARG A 46 -15.58 3.69 -12.63
C ARG A 46 -15.12 2.54 -13.52
N VAL A 47 -16.08 1.79 -14.05
CA VAL A 47 -15.83 0.82 -15.11
C VAL A 47 -15.87 1.57 -16.43
N ARG A 48 -14.83 1.40 -17.24
CA ARG A 48 -14.67 2.14 -18.49
C ARG A 48 -14.64 1.23 -19.70
N GLN A 49 -14.99 1.79 -20.85
CA GLN A 49 -14.99 1.05 -22.12
C GLN A 49 -13.59 0.65 -22.59
N SER A 50 -12.57 1.46 -22.26
CA SER A 50 -11.17 1.23 -22.62
C SER A 50 -10.25 1.69 -21.47
N PRO A 51 -8.97 1.28 -21.44
CA PRO A 51 -8.04 1.52 -20.32
C PRO A 51 -7.52 2.97 -20.28
N SER A 52 -8.42 3.95 -20.17
CA SER A 52 -8.06 5.37 -20.13
C SER A 52 -8.99 6.15 -19.21
N VAL A 53 -8.47 7.18 -18.53
CA VAL A 53 -9.26 8.09 -17.69
C VAL A 53 -10.27 8.93 -18.48
N ASP A 54 -10.09 9.04 -19.79
CA ASP A 54 -10.97 9.80 -20.69
C ASP A 54 -11.99 8.91 -21.42
N ALA A 55 -11.87 7.59 -21.28
CA ALA A 55 -12.79 6.64 -21.90
C ALA A 55 -14.20 6.73 -21.31
N GLN A 56 -15.20 6.41 -22.13
CA GLN A 56 -16.61 6.35 -21.71
C GLN A 56 -16.76 5.50 -20.44
N ILE A 57 -17.48 6.06 -19.47
CA ILE A 57 -17.86 5.34 -18.25
C ILE A 57 -19.06 4.46 -18.60
N LEU A 58 -18.92 3.15 -18.38
CA LEU A 58 -19.97 2.16 -18.60
C LEU A 58 -20.79 1.91 -17.33
N ASP A 59 -20.12 1.92 -16.17
CA ASP A 59 -20.74 1.67 -14.87
C ASP A 59 -19.87 2.20 -13.72
N SER A 60 -20.35 2.02 -12.49
CA SER A 60 -19.61 2.22 -11.25
C SER A 60 -19.83 1.06 -10.27
N LEU A 61 -18.76 0.67 -9.60
CA LEU A 61 -18.75 -0.39 -8.58
C LEU A 61 -18.39 0.22 -7.23
N GLN A 62 -19.08 -0.23 -6.18
CA GLN A 62 -18.84 0.22 -4.80
C GLN A 62 -17.66 -0.52 -4.16
N THR A 63 -17.17 0.01 -3.04
CA THR A 63 -16.26 -0.72 -2.15
C THR A 63 -16.78 -2.14 -1.83
N ASN A 64 -15.87 -3.08 -1.64
CA ASN A 64 -16.12 -4.51 -1.42
C ASN A 64 -16.74 -5.27 -2.60
N GLN A 65 -17.17 -4.60 -3.67
CA GLN A 65 -17.72 -5.30 -4.82
C GLN A 65 -16.65 -6.19 -5.47
N GLN A 66 -16.99 -7.45 -5.66
CA GLN A 66 -16.09 -8.44 -6.24
C GLN A 66 -16.06 -8.29 -7.77
N VAL A 67 -14.86 -8.42 -8.31
CA VAL A 67 -14.57 -8.45 -9.74
C VAL A 67 -13.69 -9.65 -10.06
N LEU A 68 -13.81 -10.20 -11.27
CA LEU A 68 -12.88 -11.19 -11.81
C LEU A 68 -11.89 -10.48 -12.70
N ILE A 69 -10.59 -10.66 -12.46
CA ILE A 69 -9.55 -10.16 -13.36
C ILE A 69 -9.55 -11.01 -14.62
N ILE A 70 -9.91 -10.44 -15.77
CA ILE A 70 -9.87 -11.15 -17.06
C ILE A 70 -8.47 -11.02 -17.65
N LYS A 71 -7.95 -9.79 -17.71
CA LYS A 71 -6.69 -9.49 -18.39
C LYS A 71 -6.02 -8.25 -17.83
N GLN A 72 -4.71 -8.30 -17.67
CA GLN A 72 -3.88 -7.11 -17.44
C GLN A 72 -3.64 -6.39 -18.78
N ASP A 73 -3.96 -5.10 -18.84
CA ASP A 73 -3.66 -4.25 -19.99
C ASP A 73 -2.26 -3.65 -19.87
N GLU A 74 -1.59 -3.40 -21.00
CA GLU A 74 -0.26 -2.78 -21.04
C GLU A 74 -0.29 -1.30 -20.66
N THR A 75 -1.46 -0.66 -20.70
CA THR A 75 -1.62 0.73 -20.33
C THR A 75 -1.40 0.92 -18.84
N ILE A 76 -0.46 1.81 -18.50
CA ILE A 76 -0.08 2.16 -17.13
C ILE A 76 -0.53 3.59 -16.85
N LEU A 77 -1.09 3.79 -15.66
CA LEU A 77 -1.44 5.11 -15.15
C LEU A 77 -0.74 5.33 -13.80
N LYS A 78 -0.06 6.47 -13.68
CA LYS A 78 0.53 6.98 -12.45
C LYS A 78 -0.35 8.09 -11.87
N LEU A 79 -0.85 7.92 -10.65
CA LEU A 79 -1.54 8.95 -9.87
C LEU A 79 -0.83 9.13 -8.53
N GLY A 80 -0.04 10.21 -8.42
CA GLY A 80 0.91 10.39 -7.32
C GLY A 80 2.03 9.36 -7.42
N GLU A 81 2.34 8.69 -6.31
CA GLU A 81 3.33 7.60 -6.24
C GLU A 81 2.74 6.24 -6.65
N ARG A 82 1.43 6.16 -6.90
CA ARG A 82 0.75 4.92 -7.28
C ARG A 82 0.77 4.74 -8.80
N ILE A 83 1.51 3.75 -9.27
CA ILE A 83 1.66 3.35 -10.67
C ILE A 83 1.00 1.98 -10.82
N ALA A 84 -0.06 1.88 -11.60
CA ALA A 84 -0.75 0.61 -11.82
C ALA A 84 -1.21 0.44 -13.26
N ASN A 85 -1.27 -0.81 -13.70
CA ASN A 85 -1.92 -1.19 -14.95
C ASN A 85 -3.43 -0.98 -14.87
N TRP A 86 -4.06 -0.89 -16.04
CA TRP A 86 -5.48 -1.14 -16.18
C TRP A 86 -5.76 -2.64 -16.27
N TYR A 87 -6.93 -3.06 -15.79
CA TYR A 87 -7.37 -4.44 -15.88
C TYR A 87 -8.72 -4.49 -16.56
N LYS A 88 -8.84 -5.37 -17.56
CA LYS A 88 -10.14 -5.82 -18.02
C LYS A 88 -10.72 -6.74 -16.96
N ILE A 89 -11.95 -6.45 -16.53
CA ILE A 89 -12.64 -7.18 -15.49
C ILE A 89 -14.01 -7.68 -15.95
N SER A 90 -14.48 -8.77 -15.35
CA SER A 90 -15.89 -9.15 -15.32
C SER A 90 -16.46 -8.88 -13.94
N TYR A 91 -17.71 -8.47 -13.86
CA TYR A 91 -18.41 -8.25 -12.59
C TYR A 91 -19.90 -8.55 -12.76
N GLN A 92 -20.55 -8.89 -11.64
CA GLN A 92 -21.99 -9.06 -11.55
C GLN A 92 -22.61 -7.86 -10.83
N LYS A 93 -23.71 -7.36 -11.41
CA LYS A 93 -24.54 -6.30 -10.84
C LYS A 93 -25.96 -6.44 -11.40
N ASP A 94 -26.96 -6.40 -10.53
CA ASP A 94 -28.38 -6.53 -10.89
C ASP A 94 -28.66 -7.76 -11.79
N ASP A 95 -28.13 -8.93 -11.38
CA ASP A 95 -28.20 -10.21 -12.10
C ASP A 95 -27.62 -10.22 -13.53
N LYS A 96 -26.87 -9.18 -13.90
CA LYS A 96 -26.19 -9.07 -15.18
C LYS A 96 -24.68 -9.19 -15.00
N THR A 97 -24.08 -10.06 -15.81
CA THR A 97 -22.63 -10.08 -16.01
C THR A 97 -22.25 -9.02 -17.02
N SER A 98 -21.34 -8.13 -16.63
CA SER A 98 -20.81 -7.06 -17.47
C SER A 98 -19.29 -7.08 -17.46
N GLU A 99 -18.69 -6.44 -18.47
CA GLU A 99 -17.23 -6.29 -18.57
C GLU A 99 -16.85 -4.83 -18.78
N GLY A 100 -15.60 -4.51 -18.44
CA GLY A 100 -14.98 -3.24 -18.78
C GLY A 100 -13.61 -3.12 -18.11
N TYR A 101 -13.09 -1.91 -18.05
CA TYR A 101 -11.75 -1.63 -17.55
C TYR A 101 -11.78 -0.83 -16.26
N VAL A 102 -10.95 -1.22 -15.30
CA VAL A 102 -10.70 -0.48 -14.06
C VAL A 102 -9.21 -0.29 -13.87
N TRP A 103 -8.82 0.83 -13.27
CA TRP A 103 -7.43 1.08 -12.90
C TRP A 103 -7.07 0.25 -11.66
N GLY A 104 -5.96 -0.50 -11.71
CA GLY A 104 -5.56 -1.43 -10.65
C GLY A 104 -5.35 -0.76 -9.29
N GLY A 105 -4.97 0.53 -9.27
CA GLY A 105 -4.83 1.31 -8.04
C GLY A 105 -6.13 1.54 -7.25
N ASN A 106 -7.29 1.18 -7.81
CA ASN A 106 -8.59 1.22 -7.12
C ASN A 106 -8.99 -0.13 -6.48
N LEU A 107 -8.23 -1.19 -6.73
CA LEU A 107 -8.48 -2.53 -6.21
C LEU A 107 -7.71 -2.76 -4.90
N CYS A 108 -8.14 -3.75 -4.11
CA CYS A 108 -7.46 -4.11 -2.87
C CYS A 108 -6.06 -4.67 -3.17
N VAL A 109 -5.07 -4.27 -2.38
CA VAL A 109 -3.77 -4.96 -2.30
C VAL A 109 -3.97 -6.34 -1.68
N GLY A 110 -4.83 -6.42 -0.65
CA GLY A 110 -5.25 -7.69 -0.08
C GLY A 110 -6.60 -7.59 0.61
N TYR A 111 -7.30 -8.71 0.73
CA TYR A 111 -8.54 -8.80 1.49
C TYR A 111 -8.62 -10.12 2.27
N ARG A 112 -9.39 -10.11 3.36
CA ARG A 112 -9.67 -11.29 4.19
C ARG A 112 -11.11 -11.26 4.65
N ASN A 113 -11.75 -12.42 4.78
CA ASN A 113 -13.09 -12.54 5.34
C ASN A 113 -13.01 -13.28 6.68
N LYS A 114 -13.68 -12.77 7.71
CA LYS A 114 -13.83 -13.46 9.00
C LYS A 114 -15.03 -12.94 9.77
N ASN A 115 -15.76 -13.84 10.43
CA ASN A 115 -16.89 -13.53 11.30
C ASN A 115 -17.99 -12.65 10.63
N GLY A 116 -18.23 -12.84 9.34
CA GLY A 116 -19.23 -12.06 8.60
C GLY A 116 -18.75 -10.69 8.11
N TYR A 117 -17.51 -10.30 8.42
CA TYR A 117 -16.88 -9.09 7.91
C TYR A 117 -15.90 -9.39 6.79
N ASP A 118 -15.83 -8.49 5.82
CA ASP A 118 -14.68 -8.37 4.94
C ASP A 118 -13.75 -7.28 5.47
N PHE A 119 -12.46 -7.60 5.47
CA PHE A 119 -11.38 -6.68 5.76
C PHE A 119 -10.63 -6.41 4.47
N LEU A 120 -10.47 -5.14 4.12
CA LEU A 120 -9.85 -4.70 2.87
C LEU A 120 -8.61 -3.88 3.18
N PHE A 121 -7.53 -4.12 2.46
CA PHE A 121 -6.30 -3.34 2.52
C PHE A 121 -5.98 -2.76 1.14
N GLY A 122 -5.67 -1.46 1.08
CA GLY A 122 -5.30 -0.79 -0.15
C GLY A 122 -4.76 0.62 0.04
N LEU A 123 -4.30 1.22 -1.06
CA LEU A 123 -3.69 2.55 -1.08
C LEU A 123 -4.72 3.61 -1.45
N THR A 124 -4.85 4.66 -0.64
CA THR A 124 -5.87 5.69 -0.79
C THR A 124 -5.38 6.88 -1.63
N LYS A 125 -4.20 7.42 -1.29
CA LYS A 125 -3.65 8.64 -1.90
C LYS A 125 -2.16 8.79 -1.65
N THR A 126 -1.56 9.75 -2.36
CA THR A 126 -0.23 10.29 -2.07
C THR A 126 -0.40 11.69 -1.50
N VAL A 127 0.37 12.03 -0.47
CA VAL A 127 0.40 13.36 0.13
C VAL A 127 1.83 13.91 0.13
N ASN A 128 1.95 15.23 0.02
CA ASN A 128 3.22 15.92 0.18
C ASN A 128 3.47 16.13 1.67
N LYS A 129 4.64 15.70 2.16
CA LYS A 129 5.06 15.86 3.55
C LYS A 129 6.41 16.55 3.57
N LYS A 130 6.65 17.40 4.57
CA LYS A 130 7.99 17.96 4.80
C LYS A 130 8.86 16.91 5.45
N ASP A 131 10.09 16.78 5.00
CA ASP A 131 11.07 15.94 5.67
C ASP A 131 11.28 16.44 7.12
N LYS A 132 11.47 15.50 8.05
CA LYS A 132 11.58 15.84 9.48
C LYS A 132 12.93 16.47 9.81
N GLN A 133 13.98 16.09 9.10
CA GLN A 133 15.35 16.56 9.31
C GLN A 133 15.66 17.77 8.41
N TYR A 134 15.04 17.83 7.23
CA TYR A 134 15.23 18.88 6.23
C TYR A 134 13.87 19.48 5.81
N PRO A 135 13.26 20.36 6.62
CA PRO A 135 11.87 20.84 6.41
C PRO A 135 11.60 21.58 5.10
N GLU A 136 12.66 22.01 4.40
CA GLU A 136 12.64 22.57 3.05
C GLU A 136 12.42 21.52 1.95
N ILE A 137 12.70 20.24 2.24
CA ILE A 137 12.49 19.12 1.34
C ILE A 137 11.05 18.62 1.48
N ILE A 138 10.36 18.53 0.35
CA ILE A 138 9.04 17.91 0.25
C ILE A 138 9.23 16.47 -0.25
N ILE A 139 8.75 15.51 0.53
CA ILE A 139 8.71 14.09 0.19
C ILE A 139 7.28 13.66 -0.14
N ASN A 140 7.14 12.75 -1.10
CA ASN A 140 5.87 12.13 -1.41
C ASN A 140 5.65 10.92 -0.50
N GLN A 141 4.53 10.92 0.21
CA GLN A 141 4.16 9.90 1.18
C GLN A 141 2.86 9.23 0.74
N ASN A 142 2.89 7.91 0.58
CA ASN A 142 1.68 7.12 0.36
C ASN A 142 0.90 6.94 1.66
N ILE A 143 -0.43 7.00 1.54
CA ILE A 143 -1.38 6.68 2.59
C ILE A 143 -2.12 5.41 2.17
N ALA A 144 -2.09 4.40 3.02
CA ALA A 144 -2.92 3.22 2.93
C ALA A 144 -4.06 3.28 3.94
N ALA A 145 -5.02 2.38 3.79
CA ALA A 145 -6.00 2.12 4.83
C ALA A 145 -6.39 0.64 4.90
N VAL A 146 -6.83 0.25 6.08
CA VAL A 146 -7.60 -0.97 6.31
C VAL A 146 -9.05 -0.58 6.54
N LYS A 147 -9.97 -1.20 5.80
CA LYS A 147 -11.41 -1.05 5.95
C LYS A 147 -12.02 -2.32 6.51
N VAL A 148 -13.01 -2.19 7.37
CA VAL A 148 -13.91 -3.28 7.74
C VAL A 148 -15.29 -3.00 7.19
N VAL A 149 -15.86 -3.96 6.47
CA VAL A 149 -17.16 -3.84 5.80
C VAL A 149 -18.04 -5.05 6.12
N GLU A 150 -19.35 -4.81 6.20
CA GLU A 150 -20.39 -5.82 6.40
C GLU A 150 -21.35 -5.73 5.20
N GLY A 151 -21.31 -6.72 4.31
CA GLY A 151 -21.88 -6.56 2.96
C GLY A 151 -21.18 -5.41 2.22
N ASN A 152 -21.91 -4.40 1.75
CA ASN A 152 -21.32 -3.20 1.13
C ASN A 152 -21.26 -1.99 2.08
N MET A 153 -21.59 -2.18 3.37
CA MET A 153 -21.58 -1.10 4.35
C MET A 153 -20.19 -0.97 4.98
N LEU A 154 -19.59 0.22 4.88
CA LEU A 154 -18.38 0.56 5.63
C LEU A 154 -18.71 0.69 7.12
N ILE A 155 -18.02 -0.11 7.93
CA ILE A 155 -18.18 -0.14 9.38
C ILE A 155 -17.15 0.75 10.06
N ASP A 156 -15.89 0.64 9.66
CA ASP A 156 -14.79 1.49 10.17
C ASP A 156 -13.60 1.48 9.19
N GLU A 157 -12.72 2.46 9.32
CA GLU A 157 -11.49 2.59 8.53
C GLU A 157 -10.34 3.08 9.40
N ALA A 158 -9.16 2.48 9.25
CA ALA A 158 -7.90 2.97 9.83
C ALA A 158 -6.89 3.28 8.72
N SER A 159 -6.50 4.55 8.62
CA SER A 159 -5.49 5.04 7.67
C SER A 159 -4.09 5.12 8.28
N PHE A 160 -3.06 4.88 7.48
CA PHE A 160 -1.65 4.90 7.90
C PHE A 160 -0.72 5.22 6.71
N GLU A 161 0.49 5.68 7.02
CA GLU A 161 1.54 5.97 6.03
C GLU A 161 2.19 4.67 5.52
N THR A 162 2.79 4.62 4.32
CA THR A 162 3.45 3.41 3.80
C THR A 162 4.74 3.70 3.01
N GLY A 163 5.48 4.75 3.39
CA GLY A 163 6.63 5.26 2.64
C GLY A 163 6.31 5.87 1.26
N SER A 164 7.35 6.00 0.43
CA SER A 164 7.27 6.50 -0.96
C SER A 164 6.75 5.42 -1.92
N GLY A 165 6.74 5.69 -3.23
CA GLY A 165 6.40 4.69 -4.26
C GLY A 165 7.38 3.51 -4.32
N GLU A 166 8.63 3.69 -3.87
CA GLU A 166 9.64 2.63 -3.84
C GLU A 166 9.28 1.51 -2.86
N SER A 167 8.53 1.82 -1.81
CA SER A 167 8.06 0.83 -0.83
C SER A 167 6.85 0.01 -1.31
N LEU A 168 6.39 0.20 -2.56
CA LEU A 168 5.18 -0.45 -3.09
C LEU A 168 5.47 -1.63 -4.04
N SER A 169 6.67 -2.20 -4.02
CA SER A 169 6.99 -3.39 -4.82
C SER A 169 6.21 -4.62 -4.38
N TYR A 170 5.92 -4.74 -3.09
CA TYR A 170 5.23 -5.90 -2.52
C TYR A 170 4.32 -5.49 -1.38
N GLY A 171 3.29 -6.28 -1.14
CA GLY A 171 2.41 -6.09 0.01
C GLY A 171 1.67 -7.34 0.41
N THR A 172 1.39 -7.44 1.71
CA THR A 172 0.63 -8.55 2.29
C THR A 172 -0.43 -8.06 3.24
N PHE A 173 -1.45 -8.88 3.45
CA PHE A 173 -2.51 -8.59 4.38
C PHE A 173 -2.99 -9.87 5.07
N ASN A 174 -2.81 -9.97 6.38
CA ASN A 174 -3.10 -11.19 7.13
C ASN A 174 -3.98 -10.90 8.35
N ILE A 175 -4.75 -11.92 8.76
CA ILE A 175 -5.45 -11.95 10.04
C ILE A 175 -4.62 -12.79 11.00
N GLU A 176 -4.32 -12.22 12.16
CA GLU A 176 -3.65 -12.85 13.28
C GLU A 176 -4.65 -13.09 14.44
N SER A 177 -4.15 -13.66 15.53
CA SER A 177 -4.95 -13.85 16.76
C SER A 177 -5.27 -12.50 17.43
N ASN A 178 -5.95 -12.53 18.57
CA ASN A 178 -6.09 -11.32 19.41
C ASN A 178 -4.86 -11.03 20.28
N HIS A 179 -3.82 -11.85 20.18
CA HIS A 179 -2.58 -11.76 20.95
C HIS A 179 -2.77 -11.72 22.47
N LYS A 180 -3.89 -12.26 22.98
CA LYS A 180 -4.28 -12.16 24.40
C LYS A 180 -4.37 -10.72 24.93
N LEU A 181 -4.60 -9.73 24.05
CA LEU A 181 -4.99 -8.39 24.47
C LEU A 181 -6.47 -8.39 24.88
N GLN A 182 -6.78 -7.77 26.01
CA GLN A 182 -8.14 -7.72 26.54
C GLN A 182 -9.12 -7.11 25.52
N ASN A 183 -10.27 -7.76 25.32
CA ASN A 183 -11.35 -7.31 24.43
C ASN A 183 -10.97 -7.11 22.95
N VAL A 184 -9.83 -7.64 22.49
CA VAL A 184 -9.49 -7.70 21.07
C VAL A 184 -10.06 -8.98 20.49
N GLU A 185 -10.73 -8.89 19.34
CA GLU A 185 -11.27 -10.06 18.63
C GLU A 185 -10.22 -10.70 17.73
N LEU A 186 -9.50 -9.87 16.98
CA LEU A 186 -8.42 -10.26 16.07
C LEU A 186 -7.50 -9.08 15.80
N THR A 187 -6.34 -9.37 15.21
CA THR A 187 -5.41 -8.37 14.70
C THR A 187 -5.26 -8.53 13.20
N LEU A 188 -5.22 -7.42 12.49
CA LEU A 188 -4.93 -7.34 11.06
C LEU A 188 -3.49 -6.84 10.90
N LYS A 189 -2.70 -7.52 10.06
CA LYS A 189 -1.35 -7.10 9.71
C LYS A 189 -1.29 -6.77 8.24
N ALA A 190 -1.15 -5.48 7.92
CA ALA A 190 -0.90 -4.98 6.58
C ALA A 190 0.58 -4.63 6.45
N MET A 191 1.21 -5.06 5.36
CA MET A 191 2.63 -4.81 5.11
C MET A 191 2.83 -4.33 3.68
N VAL A 192 3.76 -3.40 3.48
CA VAL A 192 4.35 -3.09 2.18
C VAL A 192 5.87 -3.09 2.25
N SER A 193 6.53 -3.40 1.14
CA SER A 193 8.00 -3.34 1.04
C SER A 193 8.45 -3.06 -0.39
N GLY A 194 9.62 -2.45 -0.54
CA GLY A 194 10.29 -2.31 -1.82
C GLY A 194 11.04 -3.55 -2.29
N GLU A 195 11.24 -4.55 -1.40
CA GLU A 195 12.00 -5.78 -1.66
C GLU A 195 13.42 -5.56 -2.20
N ALA A 196 14.04 -4.43 -1.84
CA ALA A 196 15.38 -4.07 -2.26
C ALA A 196 16.21 -3.56 -1.06
N CYS A 197 17.53 -3.74 -1.13
CA CYS A 197 18.46 -3.19 -0.12
C CYS A 197 18.28 -1.67 0.01
N GLY A 198 18.30 -1.19 1.25
CA GLY A 198 18.14 0.23 1.57
C GLY A 198 16.70 0.76 1.44
N ILE A 199 15.73 -0.03 0.95
CA ILE A 199 14.34 0.39 0.86
C ILE A 199 13.56 -0.12 2.07
N ALA A 200 12.90 0.81 2.77
CA ALA A 200 12.11 0.47 3.94
C ALA A 200 10.83 -0.30 3.59
N GLY A 201 10.57 -1.34 4.39
CA GLY A 201 9.28 -1.98 4.54
C GLY A 201 8.54 -1.45 5.77
N TYR A 202 7.21 -1.46 5.69
CA TYR A 202 6.33 -0.94 6.74
C TYR A 202 5.30 -1.97 7.14
N ASP A 203 5.26 -2.30 8.42
CA ASP A 203 4.24 -3.15 9.03
C ASP A 203 3.24 -2.28 9.80
N GLN A 204 1.95 -2.45 9.49
CA GLN A 204 0.85 -1.85 10.23
C GLN A 204 0.01 -2.95 10.87
N TYR A 205 0.04 -2.99 12.21
CA TYR A 205 -0.90 -3.78 13.00
C TYR A 205 -2.15 -2.95 13.30
N VAL A 206 -3.33 -3.52 13.09
CA VAL A 206 -4.62 -2.90 13.37
C VAL A 206 -5.45 -3.87 14.20
N LEU A 207 -5.78 -3.50 15.43
CA LEU A 207 -6.64 -4.30 16.29
C LEU A 207 -8.09 -4.13 15.84
N PHE A 208 -8.84 -5.22 15.80
CA PHE A 208 -10.28 -5.20 15.58
C PHE A 208 -11.02 -5.59 16.86
N LYS A 209 -11.96 -4.73 17.27
CA LYS A 209 -12.73 -4.83 18.51
C LYS A 209 -14.05 -4.10 18.35
N ASP A 210 -15.18 -4.71 18.70
CA ASP A 210 -16.48 -4.03 18.78
C ASP A 210 -16.80 -3.21 17.52
N LYS A 211 -16.57 -3.78 16.34
CA LYS A 211 -16.72 -3.10 15.04
C LYS A 211 -15.82 -1.86 14.85
N LYS A 212 -14.71 -1.76 15.59
CA LYS A 212 -13.72 -0.67 15.51
C LYS A 212 -12.33 -1.15 15.19
N LEU A 213 -11.63 -0.36 14.39
CA LEU A 213 -10.24 -0.54 13.99
C LEU A 213 -9.36 0.42 14.78
N ILE A 214 -8.34 -0.13 15.43
CA ILE A 214 -7.37 0.65 16.22
C ILE A 214 -5.98 0.36 15.65
N ALA A 215 -5.45 1.31 14.88
CA ALA A 215 -4.08 1.23 14.38
C ALA A 215 -3.09 1.36 15.54
N LEU A 216 -2.14 0.43 15.62
CA LEU A 216 -0.98 0.54 16.51
C LEU A 216 0.08 1.45 15.86
N PRO A 217 1.12 1.88 16.59
CA PRO A 217 2.25 2.54 15.96
C PRO A 217 2.80 1.68 14.81
N GLN A 218 3.05 2.32 13.66
CA GLN A 218 3.65 1.64 12.53
C GLN A 218 5.09 1.22 12.85
N LEU A 219 5.50 0.07 12.32
CA LEU A 219 6.86 -0.41 12.37
C LEU A 219 7.55 -0.20 11.01
N MET A 220 8.83 0.15 11.04
CA MET A 220 9.70 0.30 9.89
C MET A 220 10.84 -0.71 9.96
N ASN A 221 11.11 -1.39 8.85
CA ASN A 221 12.19 -2.35 8.73
C ASN A 221 12.98 -2.08 7.45
N VAL A 222 14.31 -1.95 7.56
CA VAL A 222 15.19 -1.74 6.41
C VAL A 222 16.53 -2.43 6.67
N GLY A 223 17.11 -2.99 5.62
CA GLY A 223 18.45 -3.58 5.67
C GLY A 223 19.23 -3.18 4.42
N ASP A 224 20.52 -2.94 4.59
CA ASP A 224 21.47 -2.73 3.50
C ASP A 224 22.66 -3.67 3.70
N ALA A 225 22.55 -4.83 3.05
CA ALA A 225 23.51 -5.92 3.11
C ALA A 225 24.01 -6.20 4.55
N ASP A 226 25.31 -6.16 4.75
CA ASP A 226 25.98 -6.34 6.04
C ASP A 226 26.47 -5.02 6.65
N VAL A 227 26.11 -3.88 6.05
CA VAL A 227 26.57 -2.55 6.47
C VAL A 227 25.60 -1.92 7.45
N TYR A 228 24.30 -2.08 7.21
CA TYR A 228 23.27 -1.45 8.01
C TYR A 228 22.01 -2.31 8.14
N TYR A 229 21.39 -2.30 9.32
CA TYR A 229 19.99 -2.67 9.44
C TYR A 229 19.29 -1.86 10.52
N HIS A 230 17.97 -1.74 10.35
CA HIS A 230 17.05 -1.22 11.32
C HIS A 230 15.82 -2.12 11.34
N THR A 231 15.51 -2.67 12.51
CA THR A 231 14.40 -3.60 12.70
C THR A 231 13.53 -3.13 13.84
N GLU A 232 12.23 -3.06 13.58
CA GLU A 232 11.20 -2.74 14.56
C GLU A 232 10.19 -3.88 14.64
N GLU A 233 9.88 -4.30 15.86
CA GLU A 233 8.93 -5.39 16.14
C GLU A 233 8.03 -5.06 17.34
N PHE A 234 6.89 -5.75 17.41
CA PHE A 234 6.07 -5.82 18.62
C PHE A 234 6.24 -7.16 19.30
N ILE A 235 6.38 -7.12 20.63
CA ILE A 235 6.23 -8.27 21.51
C ILE A 235 4.86 -8.15 22.18
N PHE A 236 3.95 -9.04 21.83
CA PHE A 236 2.61 -9.10 22.38
C PHE A 236 2.52 -10.00 23.63
N PRO A 237 1.40 -9.98 24.39
CA PRO A 237 1.26 -10.77 25.61
C PRO A 237 1.45 -12.29 25.44
N ASN A 238 1.16 -12.84 24.27
CA ASN A 238 1.34 -14.26 23.96
C ASN A 238 2.74 -14.61 23.42
N ASP A 239 3.59 -13.62 23.19
CA ASP A 239 4.96 -13.82 22.71
C ASP A 239 5.95 -14.03 23.87
N LYS A 240 7.14 -14.53 23.56
CA LYS A 240 8.20 -14.70 24.56
C LYS A 240 8.63 -13.33 25.10
N GLY A 241 8.46 -13.13 26.41
CA GLY A 241 8.74 -11.85 27.07
C GLY A 241 7.59 -10.84 26.99
N GLY A 242 6.41 -11.27 26.52
CA GLY A 242 5.18 -10.50 26.58
C GLY A 242 4.71 -10.23 28.00
N VAL A 243 3.97 -9.12 28.17
CA VAL A 243 3.37 -8.72 29.44
C VAL A 243 1.86 -8.61 29.26
N PRO A 244 1.02 -9.09 30.21
CA PRO A 244 -0.43 -8.95 30.12
C PRO A 244 -0.86 -7.49 29.92
N ASN A 245 -1.88 -7.28 29.09
CA ASN A 245 -2.47 -5.95 28.83
C ASN A 245 -1.45 -4.90 28.36
N ALA A 246 -0.42 -5.32 27.64
CA ALA A 246 0.53 -4.42 27.01
C ALA A 246 1.07 -5.04 25.72
N PHE A 247 1.56 -4.20 24.83
CA PHE A 247 2.46 -4.62 23.75
C PHE A 247 3.73 -3.79 23.84
N ILE A 248 4.87 -4.42 23.55
CA ILE A 248 6.17 -3.82 23.71
C ILE A 248 6.75 -3.61 22.32
N PHE A 249 6.99 -2.35 21.97
CA PHE A 249 7.80 -2.01 20.81
C PHE A 249 9.27 -2.27 21.14
N LYS A 250 9.98 -2.92 20.22
CA LYS A 250 11.43 -3.04 20.24
C LYS A 250 12.01 -2.55 18.93
N MET A 251 13.10 -1.80 19.03
CA MET A 251 13.93 -1.42 17.90
C MET A 251 15.35 -1.93 18.14
N GLU A 252 15.94 -2.49 17.10
CA GLU A 252 17.37 -2.78 17.00
C GLU A 252 17.92 -2.18 15.71
N GLU A 253 19.05 -1.50 15.81
CA GLU A 253 19.74 -0.86 14.71
C GLU A 253 21.23 -1.17 14.82
N MET A 254 21.86 -1.45 13.69
CA MET A 254 23.29 -1.71 13.59
C MET A 254 23.84 -1.00 12.36
N GLU A 255 24.99 -0.37 12.54
CA GLU A 255 25.80 0.20 11.46
C GLU A 255 27.26 -0.27 11.61
N LYS A 256 27.95 -0.52 10.50
CA LYS A 256 29.40 -0.69 10.48
C LYS A 256 30.08 0.65 10.21
N ASP A 257 31.16 0.93 10.93
CA ASP A 257 32.04 2.05 10.63
C ASP A 257 33.10 1.72 9.57
N ASP A 258 33.89 2.71 9.15
CA ASP A 258 34.96 2.56 8.14
C ASP A 258 36.04 1.52 8.49
N LYS A 259 36.04 0.98 9.71
CA LYS A 259 36.96 -0.06 10.20
C LYS A 259 36.24 -1.38 10.47
N ASP A 260 35.07 -1.59 9.87
CA ASP A 260 34.21 -2.78 10.04
C ASP A 260 33.76 -3.04 11.48
N ARG A 261 33.76 -2.01 12.35
CA ARG A 261 33.28 -2.18 13.73
C ARG A 261 31.78 -1.93 13.80
N GLU A 262 31.07 -2.87 14.42
CA GLU A 262 29.63 -2.76 14.62
C GLU A 262 29.29 -1.77 15.75
N LYS A 263 28.40 -0.83 15.45
CA LYS A 263 27.75 0.02 16.43
C LYS A 263 26.27 -0.33 16.48
N LYS A 264 25.82 -0.81 17.65
CA LYS A 264 24.43 -1.24 17.88
C LYS A 264 23.68 -0.25 18.76
N LYS A 265 22.43 -0.01 18.40
CA LYS A 265 21.48 0.78 19.16
C LYS A 265 20.22 -0.06 19.39
N LYS A 266 19.70 0.01 20.61
CA LYS A 266 18.47 -0.69 20.98
C LYS A 266 17.55 0.29 21.69
N ALA A 267 16.26 0.23 21.40
CA ALA A 267 15.24 0.97 22.11
C ALA A 267 14.04 0.07 22.40
N SER A 268 13.32 0.38 23.48
CA SER A 268 12.07 -0.29 23.80
C SER A 268 11.07 0.68 24.39
N LYS A 269 9.80 0.50 24.04
CA LYS A 269 8.67 1.29 24.53
C LYS A 269 7.53 0.34 24.88
N THR A 270 6.97 0.48 26.08
CA THR A 270 5.83 -0.33 26.50
C THR A 270 4.55 0.48 26.34
N TYR A 271 3.60 -0.06 25.59
CA TYR A 271 2.27 0.52 25.43
C TYR A 271 1.29 -0.26 26.29
N LEU A 272 0.71 0.41 27.29
CA LEU A 272 -0.29 -0.17 28.18
C LEU A 272 -1.65 -0.14 27.48
N TRP A 273 -2.27 -1.31 27.38
CA TRP A 273 -3.59 -1.52 26.81
C TRP A 273 -4.64 -1.63 27.92
N ASN A 274 -5.69 -0.81 27.86
CA ASN A 274 -6.74 -0.80 28.89
C ASN A 274 -8.01 -1.56 28.47
N GLY A 275 -7.99 -2.28 27.35
CA GLY A 275 -9.18 -2.91 26.77
C GLY A 275 -9.87 -2.07 25.70
N ASN A 276 -9.59 -0.78 25.57
CA ASN A 276 -10.22 0.12 24.59
C ASN A 276 -9.21 0.96 23.80
N SER A 277 -8.12 1.37 24.44
CA SER A 277 -7.07 2.18 23.85
C SER A 277 -5.72 1.84 24.50
N TYR A 278 -4.65 2.35 23.90
CA TYR A 278 -3.31 2.24 24.47
C TYR A 278 -2.72 3.60 24.83
N LYS A 279 -1.81 3.59 25.79
CA LYS A 279 -0.97 4.74 26.14
C LYS A 279 0.48 4.32 26.29
N LEU A 280 1.41 5.18 25.89
CA LEU A 280 2.83 4.99 26.18
C LEU A 280 3.07 5.14 27.68
N ASN A 281 3.80 4.19 28.27
CA ASN A 281 4.25 4.23 29.68
C ASN A 281 5.62 4.86 29.81
#